data_AF-A0A960M864-F1
#
_entry.id   AF-A0A960M864-F1
#
_cell.length_a   1.000
_cell.length_b   1.000
_cell.length_c   1.000
_cell.angle_alpha   90.00
_cell.angle_beta   90.00
_cell.angle_gamma   90.00
#
_symmetry.space_group_name_H-M   'P 1'
#
loop_
_entity.id
_entity.type
_entity.pdbx_description
1 polymer ?
#
loop_
_entity_poly.entity_id
_entity_poly.type
_entity_poly.pdbx_seq_one_letter_code
_entity_poly.pdbx_strand_id
1 'polypeptide(L)'
;MSIIGSLLLGYEGKYNVFNTSVSFETSDRSMISENSHFLVTAIRNTLHSYPFRVATLAFTHFFVHEMGHALTQQMLIPNENHIVIFTDQFGAYNKALTCNEGFQSSLISLAGPLVDMIYSCSLLAAAVLIQKHISKCAGYILGSGAVV
;
A
#
# COMPACT_ATOMS: atom_id res chain seq x y z
N MET A 1 12.81 11.07 3.30
CA MET A 1 11.93 10.19 4.12
C MET A 1 11.93 8.80 3.50
N SER A 2 11.75 7.72 4.28
CA SER A 2 11.69 6.34 3.76
C SER A 2 10.28 5.99 3.29
N ILE A 3 10.14 5.15 2.26
CA ILE A 3 8.85 4.62 1.80
C ILE A 3 8.09 3.88 2.91
N ILE A 4 8.82 3.28 3.85
CA ILE A 4 8.23 2.63 5.04
C ILE A 4 7.45 3.65 5.87
N GLY A 5 7.93 4.89 5.95
CA GLY A 5 7.21 5.97 6.62
C GLY A 5 5.89 6.28 5.92
N SER A 6 5.86 6.30 4.59
CA SER A 6 4.63 6.52 3.83
C SER A 6 3.63 5.39 3.97
N LEU A 7 4.10 4.13 3.91
CA LEU A 7 3.26 2.94 4.06
C LEU A 7 2.68 2.81 5.47
N LEU A 8 3.48 3.13 6.49
CA LEU A 8 3.04 3.00 7.89
C LEU A 8 2.22 4.21 8.35
N LEU A 9 2.61 5.42 7.93
CA LEU A 9 2.19 6.68 8.55
C LEU A 9 1.41 7.58 7.58
N GLY A 10 1.25 7.19 6.31
CA GLY A 10 0.58 8.02 5.30
C GLY A 10 1.35 9.28 4.93
N TYR A 11 2.68 9.30 5.11
CA TYR A 11 3.50 10.45 4.73
C TYR A 11 3.58 10.61 3.21
N GLU A 12 3.41 11.84 2.76
CA GLU A 12 3.65 12.21 1.37
C GLU A 12 5.11 12.01 0.98
N GLY A 13 5.33 11.65 -0.30
CA GLY A 13 6.67 11.41 -0.80
C GLY A 13 6.68 10.74 -2.16
N LYS A 14 7.81 10.86 -2.86
CA LYS A 14 8.05 10.21 -4.16
C LYS A 14 9.21 9.24 -4.02
N TYR A 15 9.01 8.04 -4.53
CA TYR A 15 9.92 6.90 -4.39
C TYR A 15 10.07 6.20 -5.74
N ASN A 16 11.21 5.58 -5.95
CA ASN A 16 11.40 4.65 -7.07
C ASN A 16 11.58 3.24 -6.48
N VAL A 17 10.68 2.33 -6.82
CA VAL A 17 10.67 0.95 -6.34
C VAL A 17 10.57 0.02 -7.53
N PHE A 18 11.57 -0.84 -7.73
CA PHE A 18 11.65 -1.74 -8.88
C PHE A 18 11.41 -1.03 -10.23
N ASN A 19 12.05 0.13 -10.43
CA ASN A 19 11.89 0.95 -11.63
C ASN A 19 10.45 1.47 -11.88
N THR A 20 9.59 1.45 -10.85
CA THR A 20 8.26 2.05 -10.84
C THR A 20 8.30 3.29 -9.96
N SER A 21 7.82 4.42 -10.48
CA SER A 21 7.66 5.63 -9.68
C SER A 21 6.43 5.48 -8.79
N VAL A 22 6.59 5.64 -7.48
CA VAL A 22 5.50 5.54 -6.50
C VAL A 22 5.40 6.86 -5.76
N SER A 23 4.20 7.43 -5.74
CA SER A 23 3.94 8.71 -5.08
C SER A 23 2.81 8.58 -4.06
N PHE A 24 3.03 9.16 -2.89
CA PHE A 24 2.02 9.37 -1.87
C PHE A 24 1.67 10.85 -1.91
N GLU A 25 0.45 11.18 -2.31
CA GLU A 25 -0.01 12.56 -2.53
C GLU A 25 -1.40 12.74 -1.90
N THR A 26 -1.78 13.96 -1.52
CA THR A 26 -3.17 14.29 -1.19
C THR A 26 -3.97 14.55 -2.46
N SER A 27 -5.27 14.23 -2.44
CA SER A 27 -6.17 14.45 -3.56
C SER A 27 -6.39 15.94 -3.88
N ASP A 28 -6.25 16.80 -2.87
CA ASP A 28 -6.25 18.26 -3.02
C ASP A 28 -4.83 18.82 -2.77
N ARG A 29 -4.27 19.51 -3.77
CA ARG A 29 -2.95 20.18 -3.70
C ARG A 29 -2.96 21.47 -2.87
N SER A 30 -4.10 21.85 -2.27
CA SER A 30 -4.30 23.14 -1.59
C SER A 30 -3.98 23.12 -0.09
N MET A 31 -3.79 21.95 0.52
CA MET A 31 -3.47 21.82 1.96
C MET A 31 -2.04 21.37 2.20
N ILE A 32 -1.06 22.11 1.67
CA ILE A 32 0.30 22.05 2.20
C ILE A 32 0.46 23.24 3.14
N SER A 33 0.17 23.05 4.41
CA SER A 33 0.73 23.92 5.45
C SER A 33 1.29 23.07 6.59
N GLU A 34 2.62 23.09 6.65
CA GLU A 34 3.45 23.09 7.86
C GLU A 34 2.88 22.35 9.08
N ASN A 35 3.38 21.14 9.36
CA ASN A 35 3.63 20.68 10.74
C ASN A 35 4.38 19.34 10.78
N SER A 36 5.63 19.32 10.33
CA SER A 36 6.50 18.12 10.33
C SER A 36 7.08 17.75 11.70
N HIS A 37 6.87 18.55 12.77
CA HIS A 37 7.50 18.32 14.08
C HIS A 37 6.54 17.82 15.19
N PHE A 38 5.22 18.03 15.07
CA PHE A 38 4.23 17.57 16.07
C PHE A 38 3.74 16.14 15.80
N LEU A 39 3.83 15.69 14.54
CA LEU A 39 3.36 14.38 14.07
C LEU A 39 4.14 13.20 14.67
N VAL A 40 5.46 13.34 14.88
CA VAL A 40 6.30 12.23 15.36
C VAL A 40 5.90 11.76 16.78
N THR A 41 5.51 12.69 17.65
CA THR A 41 5.08 12.38 19.03
C THR A 41 3.63 11.87 19.08
N ALA A 42 2.75 12.39 18.23
CA ALA A 42 1.38 11.89 18.09
C ALA A 42 1.36 10.46 17.50
N ILE A 43 2.19 10.19 16.49
CA ILE A 43 2.37 8.88 15.85
C ILE A 43 2.83 7.81 16.83
N ARG A 44 3.71 8.16 17.77
CA ARG A 44 4.16 7.24 18.82
C ARG A 44 3.00 6.78 19.73
N ASN A 45 1.99 7.63 19.93
CA ASN A 45 0.80 7.32 20.72
C ASN A 45 -0.35 6.72 19.89
N THR A 46 -0.41 6.96 18.58
CA THR A 46 -1.43 6.39 17.67
C THR A 46 -1.07 5.03 17.07
N LEU A 47 0.18 4.55 17.17
CA LEU A 47 0.56 3.17 16.78
C LEU A 47 -0.32 2.07 17.43
N HIS A 48 -0.96 2.38 18.56
CA HIS A 48 -1.88 1.48 19.27
C HIS A 48 -3.37 1.71 18.95
N SER A 49 -3.73 2.77 18.21
CA SER A 49 -5.13 3.04 17.88
C SER A 49 -5.60 2.16 16.73
N TYR A 50 -6.80 1.58 16.86
CA TYR A 50 -7.41 0.73 15.84
C TYR A 50 -7.52 1.43 14.46
N PRO A 51 -7.94 2.71 14.36
CA PRO A 51 -8.03 3.41 13.07
C PRO A 51 -6.68 3.58 12.38
N PHE A 52 -5.61 3.82 13.15
CA PHE A 52 -4.27 3.96 12.59
C PHE A 52 -3.76 2.64 12.02
N ARG A 53 -4.01 1.51 12.69
CA ARG A 53 -3.67 0.18 12.16
C ARG A 53 -4.44 -0.15 10.89
N VAL A 54 -5.72 0.21 10.82
CA VAL A 54 -6.55 0.06 9.62
C VAL A 54 -5.99 0.91 8.48
N ALA A 55 -5.60 2.16 8.75
CA ALA A 55 -4.99 3.03 7.74
C ALA A 55 -3.65 2.48 7.22
N THR A 56 -2.77 2.01 8.10
CA THR A 56 -1.50 1.36 7.71
C THR A 56 -1.72 0.12 6.85
N LEU A 57 -2.68 -0.73 7.22
CA LEU A 57 -3.03 -1.91 6.44
C LEU A 57 -3.59 -1.51 5.06
N ALA A 58 -4.43 -0.48 5.00
CA ALA A 58 -4.97 0.03 3.74
C ALA A 58 -3.86 0.55 2.81
N PHE A 59 -2.93 1.38 3.29
CA PHE A 59 -1.82 1.88 2.45
C PHE A 59 -0.89 0.76 1.98
N THR A 60 -0.62 -0.23 2.86
CA THR A 60 0.20 -1.38 2.49
C THR A 60 -0.52 -2.25 1.46
N HIS A 61 -1.81 -2.48 1.63
CA HIS A 61 -2.65 -3.20 0.68
C HIS A 61 -2.64 -2.52 -0.69
N PHE A 62 -3.00 -1.23 -0.77
CA PHE A 62 -3.00 -0.50 -2.04
C PHE A 62 -1.63 -0.47 -2.71
N PHE A 63 -0.56 -0.31 -1.94
CA PHE A 63 0.78 -0.37 -2.48
C PHE A 63 1.10 -1.72 -3.12
N VAL A 64 0.79 -2.82 -2.42
CA VAL A 64 1.07 -4.18 -2.88
C VAL A 64 0.20 -4.53 -4.10
N HIS A 65 -1.08 -4.15 -4.07
CA HIS A 65 -2.04 -4.28 -5.18
C HIS A 65 -1.52 -3.61 -6.47
N GLU A 66 -1.24 -2.30 -6.39
CA GLU A 66 -0.80 -1.52 -7.55
C GLU A 66 0.59 -1.94 -8.02
N MET A 67 1.45 -2.39 -7.12
CA MET A 67 2.75 -2.96 -7.47
C MET A 67 2.59 -4.27 -8.26
N GLY A 68 1.59 -5.09 -7.95
CA GLY A 68 1.24 -6.28 -8.73
C GLY A 68 0.94 -5.93 -10.19
N HIS A 69 0.07 -4.93 -10.40
CA HIS A 69 -0.21 -4.39 -11.73
C HIS A 69 1.06 -3.85 -12.41
N ALA A 70 1.83 -3.01 -11.72
CA ALA A 70 2.99 -2.36 -12.28
C ALA A 70 4.10 -3.35 -12.69
N LEU A 71 4.36 -4.37 -11.87
CA LEU A 71 5.37 -5.39 -12.18
C LEU A 71 4.97 -6.27 -13.36
N THR A 72 3.72 -6.75 -13.39
CA THR A 72 3.24 -7.55 -14.53
C THR A 72 3.24 -6.73 -15.81
N GLN A 73 2.88 -5.45 -15.73
CA GLN A 73 2.95 -4.56 -16.87
C GLN A 73 4.38 -4.33 -17.35
N GLN A 74 5.35 -4.08 -16.45
CA GLN A 74 6.77 -3.94 -16.81
C GLN A 74 7.33 -5.19 -17.49
N MET A 75 6.93 -6.39 -17.04
CA MET A 75 7.37 -7.66 -17.63
C MET A 75 6.84 -7.86 -19.05
N LEU A 76 5.59 -7.44 -19.30
CA LEU A 76 4.93 -7.63 -20.60
C LEU A 76 5.24 -6.50 -21.58
N ILE A 77 5.47 -5.28 -21.07
CA ILE A 77 5.68 -4.09 -21.87
C ILE A 77 6.72 -3.19 -21.17
N PRO A 78 7.85 -2.86 -21.82
CA PRO A 78 8.81 -1.92 -21.26
C PRO A 78 8.23 -0.50 -21.34
N ASN A 79 7.47 -0.11 -20.32
CA ASN A 79 6.92 1.24 -20.17
C ASN A 79 7.19 1.79 -18.77
N GLU A 80 7.22 3.12 -18.69
CA GLU A 80 7.24 3.82 -17.41
C GLU A 80 5.88 3.67 -16.73
N ASN A 81 5.91 3.09 -15.53
CA ASN A 81 4.74 2.93 -14.66
C ASN A 81 4.85 3.91 -13.50
N HIS A 82 3.71 4.52 -13.17
CA HIS A 82 3.63 5.48 -12.07
C HIS A 82 2.43 5.18 -11.18
N ILE A 83 2.69 4.75 -9.95
CA ILE A 83 1.68 4.48 -8.93
C ILE A 83 1.44 5.75 -8.12
N VAL A 84 0.18 6.09 -7.93
CA VAL A 84 -0.25 7.18 -7.04
C VAL A 84 -1.13 6.59 -5.95
N ILE A 85 -0.78 6.83 -4.69
CA ILE A 85 -1.55 6.46 -3.51
C ILE A 85 -2.01 7.74 -2.83
N PHE A 86 -3.33 7.88 -2.67
CA PHE A 86 -3.94 9.03 -2.01
C PHE A 86 -3.99 8.83 -0.51
N THR A 87 -3.29 9.70 0.22
CA THR A 87 -3.15 9.62 1.68
C THR A 87 -4.42 10.05 2.43
N ASP A 88 -5.30 10.79 1.76
CA ASP A 88 -6.53 11.38 2.30
C ASP A 88 -7.82 10.65 1.88
N GLN A 89 -7.83 10.00 0.71
CA GLN A 89 -9.01 9.30 0.17
C GLN A 89 -8.97 7.78 0.27
N PHE A 90 -7.88 7.19 0.80
CA PHE A 90 -7.68 5.74 0.84
C PHE A 90 -7.97 5.08 -0.52
N GLY A 91 -7.31 5.58 -1.55
CA GLY A 91 -7.39 5.05 -2.91
C GLY A 91 -6.02 5.05 -3.57
N ALA A 92 -5.87 4.26 -4.62
CA ALA A 92 -4.67 4.27 -5.43
C ALA A 92 -5.02 4.01 -6.89
N TYR A 93 -4.12 4.39 -7.78
CA TYR A 93 -4.19 4.01 -9.18
C TYR A 93 -2.81 3.95 -9.81
N ASN A 94 -2.66 3.03 -10.76
CA ASN A 94 -1.50 2.96 -11.63
C ASN A 94 -1.76 3.76 -12.92
N LYS A 95 -0.93 4.78 -13.14
CA LYS A 95 -0.89 5.54 -14.38
C LYS A 95 0.03 4.82 -15.37
N ALA A 96 -0.57 3.93 -16.15
CA ALA A 96 0.03 3.33 -17.32
C ALA A 96 -0.07 4.27 -18.53
N LEU A 97 1.04 4.54 -19.23
CA LEU A 97 1.04 5.37 -20.45
C LEU A 97 0.48 4.66 -21.69
N THR A 98 0.26 3.36 -21.62
CA THR A 98 -0.13 2.52 -22.76
C THR A 98 -1.34 1.65 -22.42
N CYS A 99 -2.44 1.89 -23.13
CA CYS A 99 -3.57 0.97 -23.14
C CYS A 99 -3.21 -0.25 -23.99
N ASN A 100 -3.33 -1.43 -23.40
CA ASN A 100 -3.13 -2.68 -24.12
C ASN A 100 -4.48 -3.42 -24.22
N GLU A 101 -4.76 -4.01 -25.37
CA GLU A 101 -5.99 -4.77 -25.62
C GLU A 101 -5.71 -6.28 -25.62
N GLY A 102 -6.71 -7.08 -25.25
CA GLY A 102 -6.62 -8.54 -25.29
C GLY A 102 -5.97 -9.17 -24.05
N PHE A 103 -5.34 -10.34 -24.23
CA PHE A 103 -4.91 -11.24 -23.15
C PHE A 103 -3.92 -10.60 -22.17
N GLN A 104 -3.02 -9.72 -22.66
CA GLN A 104 -2.07 -9.00 -21.81
C GLN A 104 -2.78 -8.04 -20.84
N SER A 105 -3.85 -7.40 -21.29
CA SER A 105 -4.69 -6.52 -20.45
C SER A 105 -5.40 -7.32 -19.34
N SER A 106 -5.89 -8.52 -19.68
CA SER A 106 -6.50 -9.43 -18.71
C SER A 106 -5.51 -9.92 -17.66
N LEU A 107 -4.27 -10.26 -18.06
CA LEU A 107 -3.21 -10.65 -17.13
C LEU A 107 -2.83 -9.50 -16.20
N ILE A 108 -2.67 -8.28 -16.73
CA ILE A 108 -2.36 -7.11 -15.92
C ILE A 108 -3.50 -6.86 -14.94
N SER A 109 -4.76 -6.87 -15.39
CA SER A 109 -5.93 -6.64 -14.52
C SER A 109 -6.11 -7.71 -13.44
N LEU A 110 -5.64 -8.94 -13.68
CA LEU A 110 -5.67 -10.02 -12.70
C LEU A 110 -4.50 -9.95 -11.70
N ALA A 111 -3.40 -9.27 -12.05
CA ALA A 111 -2.18 -9.28 -11.25
C ALA A 111 -2.36 -8.66 -9.86
N GLY A 112 -3.01 -7.48 -9.76
CA GLY A 112 -3.31 -6.83 -8.48
C GLY A 112 -4.08 -7.75 -7.53
N PRO A 113 -5.27 -8.26 -7.92
CA PRO A 113 -6.04 -9.19 -7.08
C PRO A 113 -5.31 -10.48 -6.69
N LEU A 114 -4.48 -11.05 -7.58
CA LEU A 114 -3.67 -12.22 -7.24
C LEU A 114 -2.61 -11.89 -6.19
N VAL A 115 -1.98 -10.73 -6.30
CA VAL A 115 -1.00 -10.25 -5.35
C VAL A 115 -1.66 -9.94 -4.01
N ASP A 116 -2.89 -9.42 -3.98
CA ASP A 116 -3.68 -9.29 -2.75
C ASP A 116 -3.90 -10.64 -2.08
N MET A 117 -4.31 -11.66 -2.84
CA MET A 117 -4.50 -13.01 -2.31
C MET A 117 -3.21 -13.55 -1.67
N ILE A 118 -2.05 -13.35 -2.31
CA ILE A 118 -0.74 -13.73 -1.77
C ILE A 118 -0.39 -12.92 -0.52
N TYR A 119 -0.63 -11.60 -0.53
CA TYR A 119 -0.42 -10.71 0.59
C TYR A 119 -1.26 -11.13 1.80
N SER A 120 -2.53 -11.43 1.58
CA SER A 120 -3.47 -11.91 2.59
C SER A 120 -3.05 -13.25 3.19
N CYS A 121 -2.64 -14.21 2.35
CA CYS A 121 -2.10 -15.48 2.82
C CYS A 121 -0.83 -15.27 3.68
N SER A 122 0.02 -14.32 3.28
CA SER A 122 1.25 -13.99 4.00
C SER A 122 0.97 -13.33 5.35
N LEU A 123 -0.02 -12.43 5.42
CA LEU A 123 -0.50 -11.85 6.68
C LEU A 123 -1.06 -12.91 7.62
N LEU A 124 -1.86 -13.85 7.10
CA LEU A 124 -2.39 -14.96 7.90
C LEU A 124 -1.26 -15.86 8.43
N ALA A 125 -0.28 -16.20 7.60
CA ALA A 125 0.89 -16.97 8.02
C ALA A 125 1.69 -16.23 9.10
N ALA A 126 1.92 -14.92 8.92
CA ALA A 126 2.60 -14.09 9.91
C ALA A 126 1.82 -14.03 11.24
N ALA A 127 0.49 -13.93 11.19
CA ALA A 127 -0.36 -13.95 12.38
C ALA A 127 -0.22 -15.26 13.16
N VAL A 128 -0.17 -16.41 12.48
CA VAL A 128 0.06 -17.72 13.11
C VAL A 128 1.43 -17.80 13.77
N LEU A 129 2.48 -17.32 13.10
CA LEU A 129 3.85 -17.32 13.63
C LEU A 129 4.00 -16.43 14.87
N ILE A 130 3.32 -15.28 14.88
CA ILE A 130 3.43 -14.27 15.95
C ILE A 130 2.43 -14.53 17.09
N GLN A 131 1.47 -15.45 16.93
CA GLN A 131 0.48 -15.84 17.95
C GLN A 131 1.10 -16.23 19.32
N LYS A 132 2.37 -16.69 19.34
CA LYS A 132 3.09 -17.02 20.58
C LYS A 132 3.64 -15.78 21.32
N HIS A 133 3.74 -14.66 20.62
CA HIS A 133 4.35 -13.41 21.12
C HIS A 133 3.35 -12.27 21.27
N ILE A 134 2.19 -12.38 20.64
CA ILE A 134 1.10 -11.39 20.71
C ILE A 134 -0.18 -12.12 21.14
N SER A 135 -0.97 -11.47 22.00
CA SER A 135 -2.31 -11.94 22.39
C SER A 135 -3.09 -12.46 21.17
N LYS A 136 -3.73 -13.64 21.29
CA LYS A 136 -4.48 -14.30 20.20
C LYS A 136 -5.43 -13.35 19.47
N CYS A 137 -6.04 -12.39 20.18
CA CYS A 137 -6.95 -11.41 19.59
C CYS A 137 -6.25 -10.45 18.59
N ALA A 138 -5.01 -10.06 18.84
CA ALA A 138 -4.27 -9.21 17.92
C ALA A 138 -3.71 -10.00 16.72
N GLY A 139 -3.44 -11.31 16.89
CA GLY A 139 -3.19 -12.22 15.77
C GLY A 139 -4.42 -12.37 14.86
N TYR A 140 -5.62 -12.51 15.43
CA TYR A 140 -6.86 -12.54 14.65
C TYR A 140 -7.15 -11.22 13.93
N ILE A 141 -6.83 -10.06 14.50
CA ILE A 141 -7.02 -8.76 13.82
C ILE A 141 -6.06 -8.61 12.63
N LEU A 142 -4.80 -9.04 12.78
CA LEU A 142 -3.84 -9.09 11.68
C LEU A 142 -4.26 -10.09 10.58
N GLY A 143 -4.85 -11.22 10.98
CA GLY A 143 -5.36 -12.24 10.07
C GLY A 143 -6.73 -11.90 9.46
N SER A 144 -7.59 -11.12 10.13
CA SER A 144 -8.91 -10.73 9.61
C SER A 144 -8.82 -9.50 8.72
N GLY A 145 -7.86 -8.60 8.96
CA GLY A 145 -7.52 -7.53 8.02
C GLY A 145 -6.92 -8.04 6.70
N ALA A 146 -6.56 -9.33 6.64
CA ALA A 146 -6.15 -10.02 5.42
C ALA A 146 -7.34 -10.56 4.60
N VAL A 147 -8.56 -10.59 5.14
CA VAL A 147 -9.73 -11.21 4.49
C VAL A 147 -10.69 -10.16 3.89
N VAL A 148 -10.29 -8.89 3.85
CA VAL A 148 -11.07 -7.82 3.21
C VAL A 148 -10.56 -7.56 1.81
#